data_AF-A0A969UK38-F1
#
_entry.id   AF-A0A969UK38-F1
#
_cell.length_a   1.000
_cell.length_b   1.000
_cell.length_c   1.000
_cell.angle_alpha   90.00
_cell.angle_beta   90.00
_cell.angle_gamma   90.00
#
_symmetry.space_group_name_H-M   'P 1'
#
loop_
_entity.id
_entity.type
_entity.pdbx_description
1 polymer ?
#
loop_
_entity_poly.entity_id
_entity_poly.type
_entity_poly.pdbx_seq_one_letter_code
_entity_poly.pdbx_strand_id
1 'polypeptide(L)'
;MTTTNTPNSTTASEVTISPFLKAITQQIRANDPYGTYRNWSDELLLKPYIVSKAQKREISVDGEVDPITKGRVLAFYRAIAHRIEEETGLLCQVVIDLSHEGFGWALVFSSRLLVVSKTLRDAQRFGFDSLEKLEAEGSKIIESGIKLANRFPEVGRL
;
A
#
# COMPACT_ATOMS: atom_id res chain seq x y z
N MET A 1 33.82 -46.94 2.44
CA MET A 1 32.56 -46.87 1.68
C MET A 1 31.45 -47.10 2.70
N THR A 2 30.59 -46.14 3.04
CA THR A 2 29.67 -45.45 2.13
C THR A 2 29.35 -44.05 2.69
N THR A 3 29.52 -43.04 1.84
CA THR A 3 28.84 -41.74 1.90
C THR A 3 27.31 -41.99 1.73
N THR A 4 26.35 -41.10 2.02
CA THR A 4 26.27 -39.69 1.63
C THR A 4 24.97 -39.07 2.18
N ASN A 5 25.08 -37.79 2.53
CA ASN A 5 24.17 -36.66 2.27
C ASN A 5 22.81 -36.50 2.97
N THR A 6 22.88 -35.67 4.01
CA THR A 6 21.95 -34.61 4.43
C THR A 6 21.23 -33.91 3.26
N PRO A 7 19.92 -33.60 3.38
CA PRO A 7 19.19 -32.86 2.35
C PRO A 7 19.64 -31.40 2.29
N ASN A 8 19.97 -30.96 1.07
CA ASN A 8 20.25 -29.57 0.69
C ASN A 8 19.13 -28.63 1.17
N SER A 9 19.52 -27.66 1.98
CA SER A 9 18.76 -26.44 2.22
C SER A 9 18.57 -25.69 0.89
N THR A 10 17.34 -25.66 0.39
CA THR A 10 16.95 -24.77 -0.70
C THR A 10 17.10 -23.33 -0.20
N THR A 11 18.08 -22.63 -0.72
CA THR A 11 18.32 -21.21 -0.54
C THR A 11 17.06 -20.44 -0.94
N ALA A 12 16.26 -20.04 0.04
CA ALA A 12 15.25 -19.02 -0.16
C ALA A 12 16.00 -17.74 -0.51
N SER A 13 15.94 -17.34 -1.78
CA SER A 13 16.34 -16.01 -2.21
C SER A 13 15.60 -14.99 -1.36
N GLU A 14 16.31 -14.35 -0.43
CA GLU A 14 15.80 -13.21 0.34
C GLU A 14 15.47 -12.10 -0.67
N VAL A 15 14.21 -12.02 -1.07
CA VAL A 15 13.70 -10.87 -1.80
C VAL A 15 13.79 -9.70 -0.83
N THR A 16 14.74 -8.78 -1.05
CA THR A 16 14.81 -7.56 -0.24
C THR A 16 13.60 -6.71 -0.58
N ILE A 17 12.59 -6.77 0.29
CA ILE A 17 11.37 -5.97 0.17
C ILE A 17 11.74 -4.51 0.42
N SER A 18 11.27 -3.62 -0.47
CA SER A 18 11.51 -2.18 -0.34
C SER A 18 10.91 -1.64 0.97
N PRO A 19 11.39 -0.48 1.48
CA PRO A 19 10.81 0.16 2.64
C PRO A 19 9.31 0.45 2.49
N PHE A 20 8.86 0.82 1.28
CA PHE A 20 7.44 1.09 1.02
C PHE A 20 6.59 -0.19 1.05
N LEU A 21 7.01 -1.26 0.39
CA LEU A 21 6.30 -2.54 0.43
C LEU A 21 6.22 -3.09 1.86
N LYS A 22 7.30 -2.93 2.65
CA LYS A 22 7.31 -3.28 4.07
C LYS A 22 6.34 -2.42 4.89
N ALA A 23 6.22 -1.13 4.58
CA ALA A 23 5.24 -0.25 5.21
C ALA A 23 3.79 -0.73 4.91
N ILE A 24 3.50 -1.23 3.70
CA ILE A 24 2.19 -1.82 3.38
C ILE A 24 1.90 -3.02 4.30
N THR A 25 2.84 -3.96 4.44
CA THR A 25 2.60 -5.16 5.26
C THR A 25 2.46 -4.82 6.74
N GLN A 26 3.16 -3.80 7.23
CA GLN A 26 2.96 -3.25 8.58
C GLN A 26 1.55 -2.67 8.75
N GLN A 27 1.05 -1.90 7.78
CA GLN A 27 -0.31 -1.34 7.83
C GLN A 27 -1.39 -2.43 7.77
N ILE A 28 -1.16 -3.52 7.03
CA ILE A 28 -2.07 -4.68 7.02
C ILE A 28 -2.14 -5.30 8.41
N ARG A 29 -0.98 -5.58 9.03
CA ARG A 29 -0.91 -6.17 10.37
C ARG A 29 -1.46 -5.25 11.46
N ALA A 30 -1.27 -3.94 11.34
CA ALA A 30 -1.80 -2.95 12.28
C ALA A 30 -3.34 -2.88 12.25
N ASN A 31 -3.98 -3.22 11.12
CA ASN A 31 -5.44 -3.23 10.97
C ASN A 31 -6.05 -4.64 11.08
N ASP A 32 -5.33 -5.57 11.71
CA ASP A 32 -5.76 -6.96 11.93
C ASP A 32 -6.00 -7.21 13.42
N PRO A 33 -7.20 -6.89 13.93
CA PRO A 33 -7.50 -6.95 15.37
C PRO A 33 -7.39 -8.37 15.95
N TYR A 34 -7.59 -9.40 15.11
CA TYR A 34 -7.53 -10.80 15.53
C TYR A 34 -6.13 -11.41 15.36
N GLY A 35 -5.18 -10.69 14.76
CA GLY A 35 -3.81 -11.16 14.55
C GLY A 35 -3.68 -12.32 13.56
N THR A 36 -4.63 -12.47 12.64
CA THR A 36 -4.65 -13.48 11.57
C THR A 36 -3.37 -13.50 10.74
N TYR A 37 -2.81 -12.33 10.45
CA TYR A 37 -1.68 -12.10 9.55
C TYR A 37 -0.32 -12.05 10.26
N ARG A 38 -0.26 -12.27 11.58
CA ARG A 38 0.96 -12.12 12.38
C ARG A 38 2.13 -12.98 11.87
N ASN A 39 1.83 -14.22 11.48
CA ASN A 39 2.82 -15.19 11.04
C ASN A 39 2.92 -15.33 9.51
N TRP A 40 2.20 -14.49 8.77
CA TRP A 40 2.21 -14.53 7.31
C TRP A 40 3.44 -13.79 6.80
N SER A 41 4.08 -14.35 5.75
CA SER A 41 5.20 -13.69 5.10
C SER A 41 4.75 -12.40 4.42
N ASP A 42 5.67 -11.45 4.26
CA ASP A 42 5.37 -10.18 3.62
C ASP A 42 4.93 -10.38 2.16
N GLU A 43 5.53 -11.33 1.43
CA GLU A 43 5.15 -11.67 0.06
C GLU A 43 3.71 -12.17 -0.02
N LEU A 44 3.28 -12.97 0.97
CA LEU A 44 1.90 -13.48 1.02
C LEU A 44 0.90 -12.35 1.27
N LEU A 45 1.26 -11.38 2.12
CA LEU A 45 0.41 -10.21 2.39
C LEU A 45 0.33 -9.24 1.21
N LEU A 46 1.37 -9.18 0.37
CA LEU A 46 1.40 -8.33 -0.82
C LEU A 46 0.70 -8.95 -2.03
N LYS A 47 0.53 -10.28 -2.09
CA LYS A 47 -0.14 -10.97 -3.20
C LYS A 47 -1.47 -10.34 -3.63
N PRO A 48 -2.39 -9.95 -2.73
CA PRO A 48 -3.66 -9.33 -3.09
C PRO A 48 -3.55 -7.98 -3.83
N TYR A 49 -2.38 -7.34 -3.81
CA TYR A 49 -2.12 -6.13 -4.60
C TYR A 49 -1.72 -6.44 -6.04
N ILE A 50 -1.37 -7.69 -6.35
CA ILE A 50 -0.93 -8.09 -7.69
C ILE A 50 -2.10 -8.66 -8.46
N VAL A 51 -2.63 -7.85 -9.38
CA VAL A 51 -3.79 -8.16 -10.21
C VAL A 51 -3.44 -7.80 -11.65
N SER A 52 -3.34 -8.82 -12.49
CA SER A 52 -3.02 -8.64 -13.91
C SER A 52 -4.09 -7.81 -14.62
N LYS A 53 -3.72 -7.19 -15.75
CA LYS A 53 -4.68 -6.45 -16.59
C LYS A 53 -5.87 -7.29 -17.04
N ALA A 54 -5.68 -8.59 -17.28
CA ALA A 54 -6.76 -9.50 -17.65
C ALA A 54 -7.74 -9.68 -16.49
N GLN A 55 -7.24 -10.01 -15.29
CA GLN A 55 -8.04 -10.15 -14.08
C GLN A 55 -8.79 -8.86 -13.72
N LYS A 56 -8.16 -7.69 -13.87
CA LYS A 56 -8.84 -6.40 -13.64
C LYS A 56 -10.05 -6.20 -14.55
N ARG A 57 -9.99 -6.65 -15.81
CA ARG A 57 -11.11 -6.52 -16.76
C ARG A 57 -12.27 -7.45 -16.42
N GLU A 58 -11.98 -8.59 -15.81
CA GLU A 58 -12.98 -9.56 -15.35
C GLU A 58 -13.72 -9.08 -14.10
N ILE A 59 -13.10 -8.22 -13.29
CA ILE A 59 -13.74 -7.60 -12.12
C ILE A 59 -14.81 -6.61 -12.62
N SER A 60 -16.06 -6.89 -12.25
CA SER A 60 -17.18 -5.96 -12.46
C SER A 60 -16.98 -4.70 -11.61
N VAL A 61 -17.33 -3.56 -12.20
CA VAL A 61 -17.41 -2.26 -11.50
C VAL A 61 -18.86 -1.94 -11.12
N ASP A 62 -19.80 -2.80 -11.47
CA ASP A 62 -21.20 -2.66 -11.12
C ASP A 62 -21.39 -3.12 -9.66
N GLY A 63 -21.73 -2.18 -8.78
CA GLY A 63 -21.98 -2.44 -7.36
C GLY A 63 -20.85 -2.01 -6.43
N GLU A 64 -21.05 -2.29 -5.14
CA GLU A 64 -20.20 -1.79 -4.07
C GLU A 64 -18.76 -2.30 -4.13
N VAL A 65 -17.82 -1.44 -3.73
CA VAL A 65 -16.44 -1.85 -3.51
C VAL A 65 -16.38 -2.75 -2.28
N ASP A 66 -15.92 -3.98 -2.49
CA ASP A 66 -15.70 -4.97 -1.46
C ASP A 66 -14.89 -4.40 -0.26
N PRO A 67 -15.30 -4.65 1.00
CA PRO A 67 -14.61 -4.13 2.18
C PRO A 67 -13.13 -4.50 2.28
N ILE A 68 -12.75 -5.69 1.81
CA ILE A 68 -11.33 -6.11 1.80
C ILE A 68 -10.56 -5.24 0.81
N THR A 69 -11.14 -4.94 -0.35
CA THR A 69 -10.57 -4.04 -1.35
C THR A 69 -10.43 -2.60 -0.81
N LYS A 70 -11.46 -2.08 -0.12
CA LYS A 70 -11.36 -0.79 0.60
C LYS A 70 -10.21 -0.81 1.63
N GLY A 71 -10.06 -1.91 2.36
CA GLY A 71 -8.96 -2.13 3.31
C GLY A 71 -7.58 -2.10 2.63
N ARG A 72 -7.44 -2.73 1.45
CA ARG A 72 -6.19 -2.69 0.67
C ARG A 72 -5.84 -1.28 0.20
N VAL A 73 -6.83 -0.54 -0.30
CA VAL A 73 -6.66 0.88 -0.68
C VAL A 73 -6.21 1.70 0.52
N LEU A 74 -6.88 1.55 1.65
CA LEU A 74 -6.55 2.26 2.88
C LEU A 74 -5.13 1.94 3.37
N ALA A 75 -4.73 0.67 3.40
CA ALA A 75 -3.39 0.26 3.79
C ALA A 75 -2.30 0.80 2.84
N PHE A 76 -2.58 0.86 1.53
CA PHE A 76 -1.67 1.46 0.55
C PHE A 76 -1.41 2.95 0.83
N TYR A 77 -2.48 3.74 1.02
CA TYR A 77 -2.32 5.17 1.30
C TYR A 77 -1.79 5.45 2.71
N ARG A 78 -2.06 4.60 3.70
CA ARG A 78 -1.41 4.68 5.02
C ARG A 78 0.08 4.37 4.97
N ALA A 79 0.50 3.43 4.13
CA ALA A 79 1.92 3.17 3.90
C ALA A 79 2.60 4.39 3.25
N ILE A 80 1.94 5.03 2.28
CA ILE A 80 2.42 6.30 1.69
C ILE A 80 2.54 7.39 2.76
N ALA A 81 1.50 7.58 3.57
CA ALA A 81 1.50 8.56 4.66
C ALA A 81 2.67 8.30 5.62
N HIS A 82 2.86 7.06 6.05
CA HIS A 82 3.95 6.67 6.93
C HIS A 82 5.33 6.98 6.35
N ARG A 83 5.55 6.69 5.05
CA ARG A 83 6.81 7.03 4.38
C ARG A 83 7.03 8.54 4.27
N ILE A 84 5.98 9.34 4.08
CA ILE A 84 6.08 10.80 4.09
C ILE A 84 6.40 11.31 5.51
N GLU A 85 5.76 10.75 6.54
CA GLU A 85 6.03 11.07 7.95
C GLU A 85 7.50 10.81 8.30
N GLU A 86 8.04 9.65 7.93
CA GLU A 86 9.44 9.27 8.23
C GLU A 86 10.45 10.25 7.61
N GLU A 87 10.19 10.75 6.40
CA GLU A 87 11.11 11.64 5.67
C GLU A 87 10.93 13.12 6.03
N THR A 88 9.77 13.54 6.55
CA THR A 88 9.42 14.96 6.75
C THR A 88 9.20 15.35 8.22
N GLY A 89 8.92 14.37 9.08
CA GLY A 89 8.50 14.58 10.47
C GLY A 89 7.08 15.16 10.63
N LEU A 90 6.31 15.30 9.56
CA LEU A 90 4.93 15.78 9.60
C LEU A 90 3.96 14.61 9.77
N LEU A 91 3.26 14.56 10.90
CA LEU A 91 2.24 13.53 11.18
C LEU A 91 1.09 13.60 10.17
N CYS A 92 0.89 12.53 9.43
CA CYS A 92 -0.06 12.42 8.34
C CYS A 92 -1.26 11.54 8.73
N GLN A 93 -2.46 12.00 8.35
CA GLN A 93 -3.68 11.22 8.40
C GLN A 93 -4.16 10.88 7.00
N VAL A 94 -4.93 9.80 6.89
CA VAL A 94 -5.45 9.27 5.62
C VAL A 94 -6.96 9.18 5.68
N VAL A 95 -7.62 9.74 4.67
CA VAL A 95 -9.05 9.58 4.42
C VAL A 95 -9.24 8.95 3.06
N ILE A 96 -9.94 7.82 3.03
CA ILE A 96 -10.43 7.19 1.80
C ILE A 96 -11.94 7.35 1.81
N ASP A 97 -12.45 8.16 0.89
CA ASP A 97 -13.87 8.32 0.66
C ASP A 97 -14.20 7.70 -0.70
N LEU A 98 -15.12 6.74 -0.72
CA LEU A 98 -15.52 5.99 -1.90
C LEU A 98 -17.04 5.85 -1.94
N SER A 99 -17.63 6.26 -3.06
CA SER A 99 -19.02 6.00 -3.38
C SER A 99 -19.28 4.50 -3.59
N HIS A 100 -20.56 4.13 -3.66
CA HIS A 100 -20.97 2.77 -3.99
C HIS A 100 -20.44 2.33 -5.36
N GLU A 101 -20.31 3.23 -6.33
CA GLU A 101 -19.77 2.94 -7.67
C GLU A 101 -18.23 2.87 -7.71
N GLY A 102 -17.54 3.06 -6.58
CA GLY A 102 -16.07 3.00 -6.52
C GLY A 102 -15.36 4.26 -7.01
N PHE A 103 -16.06 5.40 -6.98
CA PHE A 103 -15.51 6.73 -7.25
C PHE A 103 -15.26 7.49 -5.95
N GLY A 104 -14.21 8.28 -5.89
CA GLY A 104 -14.02 9.18 -4.76
C GLY A 104 -12.59 9.68 -4.65
N TRP A 105 -12.09 9.75 -3.42
CA TRP A 105 -10.81 10.37 -3.11
C TRP A 105 -9.98 9.57 -2.12
N ALA A 106 -8.67 9.55 -2.37
CA ALA A 106 -7.66 9.28 -1.36
C ALA A 106 -6.96 10.59 -1.01
N LEU A 107 -7.10 10.99 0.25
CA LEU A 107 -6.51 12.20 0.80
C LEU A 107 -5.50 11.82 1.88
N VAL A 108 -4.30 12.36 1.78
CA VAL A 108 -3.29 12.31 2.85
C VAL A 108 -2.95 13.74 3.23
N PHE A 109 -3.03 14.05 4.52
CA PHE A 109 -2.79 15.40 5.01
C PHE A 109 -2.08 15.43 6.35
N SER A 110 -1.31 16.48 6.59
CA SER A 110 -0.77 16.85 7.90
C SER A 110 -1.37 18.20 8.29
N SER A 111 -2.04 18.26 9.44
CA SER A 111 -2.80 19.44 9.87
C SER A 111 -3.73 19.96 8.75
N ARG A 112 -3.41 21.10 8.12
CA ARG A 112 -4.18 21.68 7.01
C ARG A 112 -3.55 21.49 5.63
N LEU A 113 -2.41 20.82 5.54
CA LEU A 113 -1.70 20.58 4.29
C LEU A 113 -2.10 19.24 3.69
N LEU A 114 -2.81 19.25 2.56
CA LEU A 114 -3.02 18.07 1.73
C LEU A 114 -1.74 17.73 0.97
N VAL A 115 -1.01 16.70 1.41
CA VAL A 115 0.23 16.22 0.76
C VAL A 115 -0.06 15.24 -0.37
N VAL A 116 -1.20 14.55 -0.33
CA VAL A 116 -1.71 13.72 -1.43
C VAL A 116 -3.20 14.01 -1.61
N SER A 117 -3.59 14.25 -2.86
CA SER A 117 -4.98 14.35 -3.27
C SER A 117 -5.14 13.59 -4.58
N LYS A 118 -5.74 12.40 -4.50
CA LYS A 118 -5.87 11.48 -5.64
C LYS A 118 -7.32 11.09 -5.84
N THR A 119 -7.84 11.31 -7.03
CA THR A 119 -9.13 10.76 -7.44
C THR A 119 -9.03 9.26 -7.64
N LEU A 120 -10.01 8.54 -7.13
CA LEU A 120 -10.19 7.10 -7.31
C LEU A 120 -11.38 6.87 -8.26
N ARG A 121 -11.21 5.92 -9.17
CA ARG A 121 -12.22 5.42 -10.11
C ARG A 121 -12.04 3.92 -10.23
N ASP A 122 -13.13 3.19 -10.43
CA ASP A 122 -13.14 1.74 -10.56
C ASP A 122 -12.38 1.06 -9.39
N ALA A 123 -12.58 1.54 -8.16
CA ALA A 123 -11.82 1.08 -6.99
C ALA A 123 -11.97 -0.43 -6.72
N GLN A 124 -13.03 -1.07 -7.24
CA GLN A 124 -13.21 -2.53 -7.28
C GLN A 124 -12.01 -3.23 -7.94
N ARG A 125 -11.38 -2.58 -8.93
CA ARG A 125 -10.25 -3.09 -9.72
C ARG A 125 -8.88 -2.71 -9.14
N PHE A 126 -8.82 -2.21 -7.90
CA PHE A 126 -7.58 -1.77 -7.28
C PHE A 126 -6.56 -2.92 -7.20
N GLY A 127 -5.40 -2.71 -7.81
CA GLY A 127 -4.29 -3.64 -7.89
C GLY A 127 -3.25 -3.19 -8.93
N PHE A 128 -2.16 -3.92 -9.04
CA PHE A 128 -0.97 -3.60 -9.85
C PHE A 128 -0.52 -4.83 -10.63
N ASP A 129 0.11 -4.63 -11.79
CA ASP A 129 0.50 -5.76 -12.64
C ASP A 129 1.66 -6.58 -12.04
N SER A 130 2.48 -5.95 -11.18
CA SER A 130 3.62 -6.56 -10.49
C SER A 130 4.01 -5.76 -9.24
N LEU A 131 4.88 -6.33 -8.41
CA LEU A 131 5.40 -5.65 -7.21
C LEU A 131 6.21 -4.40 -7.57
N GLU A 132 6.96 -4.44 -8.68
CA GLU A 132 7.74 -3.31 -9.18
C GLU A 132 6.83 -2.16 -9.60
N LYS A 133 5.66 -2.46 -10.17
CA LYS A 133 4.65 -1.44 -10.53
C LYS A 133 3.95 -0.87 -9.30
N LEU A 134 3.68 -1.70 -8.30
CA LEU A 134 3.17 -1.26 -7.00
C LEU A 134 4.16 -0.29 -6.33
N GLU A 135 5.44 -0.69 -6.27
CA GLU A 135 6.52 0.13 -5.72
C GLU A 135 6.66 1.45 -6.47
N ALA A 136 6.74 1.41 -7.80
CA ALA A 136 6.95 2.60 -8.61
C ALA A 136 5.83 3.64 -8.46
N GLU A 137 4.56 3.20 -8.39
CA GLU A 137 3.44 4.14 -8.18
C GLU A 137 3.45 4.70 -6.76
N GLY A 138 3.72 3.87 -5.74
CA GLY A 138 3.85 4.32 -4.36
C GLY A 138 4.95 5.35 -4.18
N SER A 139 6.17 5.04 -4.65
CA SER A 139 7.34 5.93 -4.55
C SER A 139 7.11 7.26 -5.26
N LYS A 140 6.45 7.26 -6.42
CA LYS A 140 6.07 8.49 -7.12
C LYS A 140 5.16 9.39 -6.26
N ILE A 141 4.17 8.80 -5.60
CA ILE A 141 3.24 9.56 -4.73
C ILE A 141 3.97 10.06 -3.49
N ILE A 142 4.82 9.24 -2.86
CA ILE A 142 5.63 9.59 -1.70
C ILE A 142 6.56 10.76 -2.02
N GLU A 143 7.33 10.69 -3.10
CA GLU A 143 8.23 11.77 -3.52
C GLU A 143 7.48 13.09 -3.77
N SER A 144 6.31 13.01 -4.40
CA SER A 144 5.46 14.19 -4.61
C SER A 144 4.96 14.77 -3.28
N GLY A 145 4.55 13.91 -2.34
CA GLY A 145 4.09 14.31 -1.01
C GLY A 145 5.20 14.97 -0.19
N ILE A 146 6.41 14.40 -0.19
CA ILE A 146 7.60 14.95 0.48
C ILE A 146 7.95 16.33 -0.11
N LYS A 147 7.94 16.47 -1.43
CA LYS A 147 8.18 17.77 -2.09
C LYS A 147 7.17 18.82 -1.64
N LEU A 148 5.90 18.45 -1.49
CA LEU A 148 4.86 19.38 -1.07
C LEU A 148 4.97 19.74 0.43
N ALA A 149 5.24 18.75 1.27
CA ALA A 149 5.51 18.92 2.71
C ALA A 149 6.69 19.87 2.97
N ASN A 150 7.80 19.69 2.24
CA ASN A 150 8.98 20.53 2.36
C ASN A 150 8.78 21.95 1.79
N ARG A 151 7.85 22.10 0.84
CA ARG A 151 7.52 23.40 0.25
C ARG A 151 6.65 24.27 1.16
N PHE A 152 5.74 23.67 1.93
CA PHE A 152 4.79 24.38 2.80
C PHE A 152 4.80 23.85 4.24
N PRO A 153 5.97 23.77 4.91
CA PRO A 153 6.06 23.21 6.26
C PRO A 153 5.23 23.98 7.29
N GLU A 154 5.01 25.28 7.07
CA GLU A 154 4.19 26.13 7.92
C GLU A 154 2.72 25.70 7.95
N VAL A 155 2.18 25.18 6.84
CA VAL A 155 0.79 24.70 6.77
C VAL A 155 0.66 23.32 7.39
N GLY A 156 1.70 22.48 7.25
CA GLY A 156 1.75 21.13 7.80
C GLY A 156 1.89 21.07 9.32
N ARG A 157 2.35 22.15 9.96
CA ARG A 157 2.61 22.26 11.41
C ARG A 157 1.58 23.11 12.18
N LEU A 158 0.49 23.51 11.53
CA LEU A 158 -0.58 24.30 12.17
C LEU A 158 -1.29 23.52 13.27
#